data_AF-A0A7Z0DPB3-F1
#
_entry.id   AF-A0A7Z0DPB3-F1
#
_cell.length_a   1.000
_cell.length_b   1.000
_cell.length_c   1.000
_cell.angle_alpha   90.00
_cell.angle_beta   90.00
_cell.angle_gamma   90.00
#
_symmetry.space_group_name_H-M   'P 1'
#
loop_
_entity.id
_entity.type
_entity.pdbx_description
1 polymer ?
#
loop_
_entity_poly.entity_id
_entity_poly.type
_entity_poly.pdbx_seq_one_letter_code
_entity_poly.pdbx_strand_id
1 'polypeptide(L)'
;MGKRTKPRKWIADEMASLDPRTDYARIWALSSIYYVNDFLLDWVYAITFPRFIAPLRGAQAVLRDGTGKIYTDPNKRMDDTSRHMLVWWEKGPDDPATQRSVKSLNNLHSYWARQYPGRFTFNEDYVYTLCYEAAMMHRLRLSIGMKGFDERLQVASWEFWSRMAALFENAGGEENKPLEGFPADFAGINAYMDWYENENWPSNPMGAQVADVVLRPFAERYFPTLLHPLAKQMVTSLYPDFVFAAHGIKRPNPIIQRLVRAGFKFGLVMSEKIAPDPELSLPEIHRQRKEETGRVRPLTWREKKTRAHADISACPVHAVDTSASAQGETSATTAVDEADRTLREVGAS
;
A
#
# COMPACT_ATOMS: atom_id res chain seq x y z
N MET A 1 22.70 13.65 -16.09
CA MET A 1 21.22 13.62 -16.25
C MET A 1 20.97 13.22 -17.70
N GLY A 2 20.45 12.00 -17.94
CA GLY A 2 20.28 11.48 -19.31
C GLY A 2 19.35 12.37 -20.14
N LYS A 3 19.54 12.37 -21.46
CA LYS A 3 18.68 13.10 -22.39
C LYS A 3 17.28 12.50 -22.33
N ARG A 4 16.27 13.33 -22.06
CA ARG A 4 14.84 12.92 -22.04
C ARG A 4 14.41 12.40 -23.41
N THR A 5 13.55 11.39 -23.40
CA THR A 5 12.93 10.80 -24.59
C THR A 5 11.50 11.30 -24.82
N LYS A 6 10.86 11.86 -23.79
CA LYS A 6 9.49 12.40 -23.85
C LYS A 6 9.45 13.90 -23.54
N PRO A 7 8.42 14.62 -24.04
CA PRO A 7 8.14 15.99 -23.62
C PRO A 7 8.07 16.13 -22.09
N ARG A 8 8.30 17.36 -21.59
CA ARG A 8 8.32 17.60 -20.13
C ARG A 8 6.97 17.32 -19.45
N LYS A 9 5.86 17.48 -20.17
CA LYS A 9 4.50 17.35 -19.63
C LYS A 9 3.63 16.39 -20.45
N TRP A 10 4.24 15.28 -20.86
CA TRP A 10 3.64 14.33 -21.80
C TRP A 10 2.44 13.55 -21.24
N ILE A 11 2.32 13.38 -19.92
CA ILE A 11 1.26 12.54 -19.34
C ILE A 11 -0.10 13.21 -19.51
N ALA A 12 -0.20 14.51 -19.27
CA ALA A 12 -1.44 15.26 -19.44
C ALA A 12 -1.91 15.26 -20.91
N ASP A 13 -0.97 15.42 -21.85
CA ASP A 13 -1.26 15.38 -23.28
C ASP A 13 -1.76 14.00 -23.72
N GLU A 14 -1.16 12.92 -23.21
CA GLU A 14 -1.61 11.56 -23.48
C GLU A 14 -2.99 11.27 -22.85
N MET A 15 -3.22 11.67 -21.60
CA MET A 15 -4.54 11.51 -20.97
C MET A 15 -5.66 12.29 -21.69
N ALA A 16 -5.31 13.42 -22.33
CA ALA A 16 -6.26 14.23 -23.09
C ALA A 16 -6.72 13.56 -24.39
N SER A 17 -5.91 12.66 -25.00
CA SER A 17 -6.27 11.97 -26.25
C SER A 17 -7.04 10.66 -26.06
N LEU A 18 -7.11 10.14 -24.83
CA LEU A 18 -7.74 8.86 -24.51
C LEU A 18 -9.25 9.00 -24.23
N ASP A 19 -10.04 7.95 -24.43
CA ASP A 19 -11.45 7.92 -24.01
C ASP A 19 -11.57 7.33 -22.60
N PRO A 20 -12.15 8.03 -21.61
CA PRO A 20 -12.25 7.54 -20.24
C PRO A 20 -13.10 6.27 -20.06
N ARG A 21 -13.92 5.88 -21.04
CA ARG A 21 -14.73 4.66 -21.00
C ARG A 21 -14.04 3.44 -21.59
N THR A 22 -13.23 3.62 -22.63
CA THR A 22 -12.54 2.50 -23.31
C THR A 22 -11.08 2.39 -22.95
N ASP A 23 -10.39 3.51 -22.71
CA ASP A 23 -8.97 3.58 -22.37
C ASP A 23 -8.74 3.79 -20.87
N TYR A 24 -9.75 3.48 -20.06
CA TYR A 24 -9.77 3.70 -18.61
C TYR A 24 -8.54 3.12 -17.91
N ALA A 25 -8.07 1.93 -18.32
CA ALA A 25 -6.90 1.28 -17.75
C ALA A 25 -5.61 2.08 -17.99
N ARG A 26 -5.45 2.68 -19.18
CA ARG A 26 -4.29 3.52 -19.49
C ARG A 26 -4.34 4.84 -18.73
N ILE A 27 -5.51 5.48 -18.67
CA ILE A 27 -5.72 6.71 -17.90
C ILE A 27 -5.41 6.45 -16.41
N TRP A 28 -5.90 5.34 -15.86
CA TRP A 28 -5.64 4.96 -14.48
C TRP A 28 -4.14 4.74 -14.24
N ALA A 29 -3.45 3.97 -15.09
CA ALA A 29 -2.01 3.75 -15.01
C ALA A 29 -1.22 5.08 -15.04
N LEU A 30 -1.51 5.96 -16.00
CA LEU A 30 -0.89 7.29 -16.11
C LEU A 30 -1.07 8.12 -14.83
N SER A 31 -2.25 8.03 -14.20
CA SER A 31 -2.57 8.78 -12.98
C SER A 31 -2.02 8.17 -11.68
N SER A 32 -1.70 6.86 -11.65
CA SER A 32 -1.44 6.12 -10.41
C SER A 32 0.01 5.64 -10.27
N ILE A 33 0.64 5.15 -11.35
CA ILE A 33 1.98 4.51 -11.27
C ILE A 33 3.14 5.39 -11.73
N TYR A 34 2.88 6.53 -12.38
CA TYR A 34 3.94 7.45 -12.79
C TYR A 34 4.29 8.47 -11.71
N TYR A 35 3.30 9.08 -11.04
CA TYR A 35 3.54 10.10 -10.01
C TYR A 35 3.80 9.54 -8.60
N VAL A 36 4.08 8.24 -8.50
CA VAL A 36 4.38 7.55 -7.24
C VAL A 36 5.82 7.04 -7.21
N ASN A 37 6.41 7.03 -6.01
CA ASN A 37 7.69 6.39 -5.73
C ASN A 37 7.57 5.51 -4.49
N ASP A 38 8.62 4.76 -4.16
CA ASP A 38 8.61 3.83 -3.02
C ASP A 38 8.21 4.53 -1.70
N PHE A 39 8.72 5.74 -1.46
CA PHE A 39 8.40 6.52 -0.26
C PHE A 39 6.93 6.92 -0.20
N LEU A 40 6.40 7.47 -1.29
CA LEU A 40 5.01 7.90 -1.37
C LEU A 40 4.06 6.71 -1.28
N LEU A 41 4.39 5.59 -1.92
CA LEU A 41 3.59 4.37 -1.88
C LEU A 41 3.48 3.82 -0.45
N ASP A 42 4.60 3.75 0.28
CA ASP A 42 4.61 3.27 1.66
C ASP A 42 3.93 4.24 2.62
N TRP A 43 4.08 5.55 2.37
CA TRP A 43 3.36 6.56 3.13
C TRP A 43 1.85 6.42 2.91
N VAL A 44 1.41 6.29 1.65
CA VAL A 44 0.01 6.05 1.28
C VAL A 44 -0.54 4.77 1.90
N TYR A 45 0.24 3.68 1.91
CA TYR A 45 -0.14 2.44 2.59
C TYR A 45 -0.38 2.70 4.08
N ALA A 46 0.58 3.35 4.75
CA ALA A 46 0.48 3.67 6.17
C ALA A 46 -0.69 4.61 6.48
N ILE A 47 -1.03 5.51 5.56
CA ILE A 47 -2.24 6.35 5.66
C ILE A 47 -3.48 5.47 5.59
N THR A 48 -3.55 4.62 4.57
CA THR A 48 -4.77 3.92 4.14
C THR A 48 -5.17 2.80 5.07
N PHE A 49 -4.22 1.93 5.41
CA PHE A 49 -4.52 0.63 5.99
C PHE A 49 -5.31 0.69 7.31
N PRO A 50 -5.11 1.66 8.24
CA PRO A 50 -5.91 1.74 9.46
C PRO A 50 -7.40 2.00 9.22
N ARG A 51 -7.79 2.51 8.04
CA ARG A 51 -9.21 2.67 7.68
C ARG A 51 -9.89 1.31 7.46
N PHE A 52 -9.17 0.34 6.89
CA PHE A 52 -9.71 -0.99 6.57
C PHE A 52 -9.88 -1.88 7.80
N ILE A 53 -9.19 -1.53 8.88
CA ILE A 53 -9.25 -2.28 10.14
C ILE A 53 -9.79 -1.42 11.29
N ALA A 54 -10.52 -0.34 10.95
CA ALA A 54 -11.32 0.40 11.92
C ALA A 54 -12.35 -0.51 12.61
N PRO A 55 -13.13 -1.36 11.87
CA PRO A 55 -13.94 -2.38 12.51
C PRO A 55 -13.07 -3.43 13.22
N LEU A 56 -13.49 -3.86 14.42
CA LEU A 56 -12.80 -4.90 15.20
C LEU A 56 -12.62 -6.21 14.39
N ARG A 57 -13.62 -6.56 13.59
CA ARG A 57 -13.60 -7.74 12.71
C ARG A 57 -12.40 -7.77 11.76
N GLY A 58 -12.07 -6.64 11.13
CA GLY A 58 -10.93 -6.52 10.23
C GLY A 58 -9.61 -6.57 11.00
N ALA A 59 -9.54 -5.93 12.16
CA ALA A 59 -8.35 -5.97 13.01
C ALA A 59 -8.00 -7.39 13.47
N GLN A 60 -8.99 -8.19 13.87
CA GLN A 60 -8.76 -9.58 14.31
C GLN A 60 -8.14 -10.45 13.21
N ALA A 61 -8.65 -10.35 11.99
CA ALA A 61 -8.16 -11.13 10.85
C ALA A 61 -6.71 -10.76 10.42
N VAL A 62 -6.32 -9.50 10.65
CA VAL A 62 -4.98 -9.00 10.29
C VAL A 62 -3.97 -9.22 11.40
N LEU A 63 -4.36 -8.92 12.65
CA LEU A 63 -3.46 -9.01 13.81
C LEU A 63 -3.27 -10.46 14.27
N ARG A 64 -4.29 -11.31 14.13
CA ARG A 64 -4.22 -12.75 14.40
C ARG A 64 -3.64 -13.05 15.78
N ASP A 65 -4.17 -12.38 16.79
CA ASP A 65 -3.76 -12.55 18.19
C ASP A 65 -2.24 -12.40 18.41
N GLY A 66 -1.60 -11.50 17.64
CA GLY A 66 -0.16 -11.22 17.71
C GLY A 66 0.71 -12.08 16.79
N THR A 67 0.13 -13.03 16.06
CA THR A 67 0.85 -13.94 15.14
C THR A 67 0.84 -13.48 13.68
N GLY A 68 0.06 -12.43 13.37
CA GLY A 68 -0.09 -11.95 12.01
C GLY A 68 1.24 -11.47 11.40
N LYS A 69 1.37 -11.60 10.07
CA LYS A 69 2.55 -11.11 9.33
C LYS A 69 2.85 -9.63 9.62
N ILE A 70 1.84 -8.85 9.99
CA ILE A 70 2.00 -7.46 10.39
C ILE A 70 2.87 -7.26 11.65
N TYR A 71 3.06 -8.28 12.48
CA TYR A 71 4.00 -8.29 13.60
C TYR A 71 5.33 -8.92 13.23
N THR A 72 5.28 -10.09 12.60
CA THR A 72 6.47 -10.93 12.38
C THR A 72 7.32 -10.45 11.21
N ASP A 73 6.69 -9.89 10.17
CA ASP A 73 7.37 -9.31 9.01
C ASP A 73 6.58 -8.12 8.42
N PRO A 74 6.55 -6.98 9.14
CA PRO A 74 5.74 -5.82 8.77
C PRO A 74 6.14 -5.21 7.43
N ASN A 75 7.44 -5.24 7.10
CA ASN A 75 7.95 -4.75 5.82
C ASN A 75 7.46 -5.64 4.66
N LYS A 76 7.58 -6.95 4.79
CA LYS A 76 7.05 -7.88 3.78
C LYS A 76 5.54 -7.80 3.65
N ARG A 77 4.80 -7.62 4.75
CA ARG A 77 3.34 -7.43 4.70
C ARG A 77 2.94 -6.21 3.87
N MET A 78 3.66 -5.10 4.03
CA MET A 78 3.46 -3.88 3.25
C MET A 78 3.84 -4.10 1.78
N ASP A 79 5.02 -4.70 1.53
CA ASP A 79 5.51 -4.96 0.18
C ASP A 79 4.61 -5.93 -0.60
N ASP A 80 4.10 -6.97 0.05
CA ASP A 80 3.16 -7.93 -0.55
C ASP A 80 1.89 -7.21 -1.03
N THR A 81 1.30 -6.31 -0.23
CA THR A 81 0.13 -5.51 -0.65
C THR A 81 0.48 -4.55 -1.78
N SER A 82 1.55 -3.76 -1.63
CA SER A 82 1.98 -2.80 -2.63
C SER A 82 2.25 -3.48 -3.98
N ARG A 83 2.78 -4.71 -3.99
CA ARG A 83 3.00 -5.49 -5.21
C ARG A 83 1.69 -5.87 -5.91
N HIS A 84 0.65 -6.27 -5.17
CA HIS A 84 -0.65 -6.54 -5.77
C HIS A 84 -1.23 -5.27 -6.42
N MET A 85 -1.21 -4.14 -5.69
CA MET A 85 -1.71 -2.85 -6.19
C MET A 85 -0.99 -2.40 -7.46
N LEU A 86 0.35 -2.46 -7.47
CA LEU A 86 1.15 -2.06 -8.63
C LEU A 86 0.86 -2.92 -9.87
N VAL A 87 0.64 -4.23 -9.71
CA VAL A 87 0.23 -5.09 -10.82
C VAL A 87 -1.13 -4.65 -11.35
N TRP A 88 -2.10 -4.43 -10.47
CA TRP A 88 -3.45 -4.04 -10.87
C TRP A 88 -3.42 -2.70 -11.60
N TRP A 89 -2.80 -1.67 -11.00
CA TRP A 89 -2.74 -0.33 -11.58
C TRP A 89 -1.98 -0.27 -12.91
N GLU A 90 -0.97 -1.13 -13.11
CA GLU A 90 -0.23 -1.22 -14.37
C GLU A 90 -1.02 -1.93 -15.47
N LYS A 91 -1.75 -3.00 -15.13
CA LYS A 91 -2.27 -3.96 -16.11
C LYS A 91 -3.78 -3.86 -16.33
N GLY A 92 -4.52 -3.37 -15.35
CA GLY A 92 -5.98 -3.31 -15.39
C GLY A 92 -6.66 -4.66 -15.19
N PRO A 93 -7.99 -4.66 -15.07
CA PRO A 93 -8.80 -5.83 -14.70
C PRO A 93 -8.85 -6.93 -15.76
N ASP A 94 -8.70 -6.56 -17.04
CA ASP A 94 -8.80 -7.50 -18.17
C ASP A 94 -7.51 -8.30 -18.38
N ASP A 95 -6.39 -7.90 -17.74
CA ASP A 95 -5.11 -8.59 -17.90
C ASP A 95 -5.04 -9.89 -17.06
N PRO A 96 -4.61 -11.02 -17.63
CA PRO A 96 -4.48 -12.29 -16.92
C PRO A 96 -3.59 -12.23 -15.66
N ALA A 97 -2.57 -11.36 -15.63
CA ALA A 97 -1.72 -11.18 -14.46
C ALA A 97 -2.49 -10.53 -13.30
N THR A 98 -3.37 -9.56 -13.58
CA THR A 98 -4.27 -8.99 -12.58
C THR A 98 -5.25 -10.03 -12.08
N GLN A 99 -5.88 -10.79 -12.95
CA GLN A 99 -6.84 -11.83 -12.56
C GLN A 99 -6.19 -12.92 -11.69
N ARG A 100 -4.97 -13.37 -12.04
CA ARG A 100 -4.19 -14.29 -11.18
C ARG A 100 -3.85 -13.67 -9.83
N SER A 101 -3.47 -12.39 -9.84
CA SER A 101 -3.15 -11.62 -8.63
C SER A 101 -4.37 -11.52 -7.70
N VAL A 102 -5.56 -11.20 -8.22
CA VAL A 102 -6.82 -11.14 -7.45
C VAL A 102 -7.23 -12.53 -6.97
N LYS A 103 -7.19 -13.56 -7.84
CA LYS A 103 -7.49 -14.95 -7.45
C LYS A 103 -6.62 -15.43 -6.29
N SER A 104 -5.33 -15.10 -6.29
CA SER A 104 -4.43 -15.46 -5.17
C SER A 104 -4.83 -14.78 -3.87
N LEU A 105 -5.37 -13.55 -3.93
CA LEU A 105 -5.86 -12.82 -2.76
C LEU A 105 -7.22 -13.34 -2.29
N ASN A 106 -8.14 -13.69 -3.20
CA ASN A 106 -9.40 -14.37 -2.85
C ASN A 106 -9.10 -15.69 -2.12
N ASN A 107 -8.18 -16.51 -2.64
CA ASN A 107 -7.74 -17.74 -1.97
C ASN A 107 -7.16 -17.48 -0.57
N LEU A 108 -6.37 -16.41 -0.42
CA LEU A 108 -5.82 -16.02 0.86
C LEU A 108 -6.93 -15.63 1.84
N HIS A 109 -7.92 -14.85 1.40
CA HIS A 109 -9.09 -14.50 2.21
C HIS A 109 -9.86 -15.76 2.62
N SER A 110 -10.12 -16.71 1.72
CA SER A 110 -10.80 -17.98 2.04
C SER A 110 -10.01 -18.87 2.99
N TYR A 111 -8.68 -18.86 2.91
CA TYR A 111 -7.84 -19.55 3.87
C TYR A 111 -8.02 -18.96 5.28
N TRP A 112 -7.93 -17.63 5.42
CA TRP A 112 -8.07 -16.98 6.72
C TRP A 112 -9.51 -16.98 7.25
N ALA A 113 -10.52 -16.96 6.37
CA ALA A 113 -11.92 -17.05 6.76
C ALA A 113 -12.24 -18.35 7.50
N ARG A 114 -11.62 -19.47 7.10
CA ARG A 114 -11.74 -20.76 7.80
C ARG A 114 -11.13 -20.75 9.20
N GLN A 115 -10.12 -19.91 9.43
CA GLN A 115 -9.41 -19.80 10.72
C GLN A 115 -10.01 -18.73 11.63
N TYR A 116 -10.72 -17.76 11.03
CA TYR A 116 -11.41 -16.68 11.72
C TYR A 116 -12.89 -16.64 11.29
N PRO A 117 -13.71 -17.62 11.73
CA PRO A 117 -15.11 -17.71 11.32
C PRO A 117 -15.88 -16.41 11.61
N GLY A 118 -16.67 -15.97 10.62
CA GLY A 118 -17.48 -14.76 10.73
C GLY A 118 -16.70 -13.45 10.66
N ARG A 119 -15.38 -13.44 10.40
CA ARG A 119 -14.59 -12.20 10.25
C ARG A 119 -14.48 -11.69 8.81
N PHE A 120 -14.87 -12.53 7.84
CA PHE A 120 -14.79 -12.24 6.41
C PHE A 120 -16.17 -12.18 5.73
N THR A 121 -17.27 -12.24 6.48
CA THR A 121 -18.66 -12.27 5.95
C THR A 121 -19.20 -10.93 5.47
N PHE A 122 -18.49 -9.84 5.76
CA PHE A 122 -19.01 -8.49 5.66
C PHE A 122 -18.69 -7.86 4.32
N ASN A 123 -19.63 -7.98 3.37
CA ASN A 123 -19.49 -7.46 2.01
C ASN A 123 -19.07 -5.99 2.00
N GLU A 124 -19.57 -5.22 2.97
CA GLU A 124 -19.35 -3.80 3.04
C GLU A 124 -17.87 -3.42 3.23
N ASP A 125 -17.08 -4.26 3.92
CA ASP A 125 -15.64 -4.03 4.13
C ASP A 125 -14.87 -4.15 2.82
N TYR A 126 -15.22 -5.14 1.99
CA TYR A 126 -14.61 -5.36 0.68
C TYR A 126 -14.94 -4.22 -0.29
N VAL A 127 -16.22 -3.86 -0.39
CA VAL A 127 -16.68 -2.77 -1.25
C VAL A 127 -16.05 -1.45 -0.81
N TYR A 128 -15.95 -1.20 0.50
CA TYR A 128 -15.28 -0.01 1.02
C TYR A 128 -13.82 0.06 0.61
N THR A 129 -13.06 -1.05 0.73
CA THR A 129 -11.66 -1.08 0.29
C THR A 129 -11.54 -0.73 -1.20
N LEU A 130 -12.39 -1.27 -2.06
CA LEU A 130 -12.36 -0.99 -3.50
C LEU A 130 -12.78 0.45 -3.85
N CYS A 131 -13.81 0.97 -3.17
CA CYS A 131 -14.21 2.38 -3.27
C CYS A 131 -13.06 3.31 -2.85
N TYR A 132 -12.35 2.94 -1.78
CA TYR A 132 -11.20 3.68 -1.30
C TYR A 132 -10.06 3.69 -2.32
N GLU A 133 -9.71 2.54 -2.91
CA GLU A 133 -8.68 2.51 -3.95
C GLU A 133 -9.06 3.37 -5.18
N ALA A 134 -10.35 3.47 -5.52
CA ALA A 134 -10.84 4.31 -6.62
C ALA A 134 -10.76 5.81 -6.35
N ALA A 135 -11.02 6.24 -5.12
CA ALA A 135 -11.24 7.66 -4.79
C ALA A 135 -10.26 8.25 -3.76
N MET A 136 -9.33 7.47 -3.21
CA MET A 136 -8.45 7.96 -2.14
C MET A 136 -7.70 9.21 -2.54
N MET A 137 -7.02 9.21 -3.69
CA MET A 137 -6.24 10.37 -4.12
C MET A 137 -7.13 11.58 -4.42
N HIS A 138 -8.36 11.37 -4.89
CA HIS A 138 -9.36 12.42 -5.02
C HIS A 138 -9.67 13.05 -3.64
N ARG A 139 -10.05 12.23 -2.66
CA ARG A 139 -10.43 12.69 -1.31
C ARG A 139 -9.24 13.30 -0.55
N LEU A 140 -8.04 12.73 -0.70
CA LEU A 140 -6.81 13.26 -0.10
C LEU A 140 -6.50 14.67 -0.62
N ARG A 141 -6.61 14.90 -1.94
CA ARG A 141 -6.44 16.22 -2.57
C ARG A 141 -7.45 17.24 -2.05
N LEU A 142 -8.73 16.86 -1.99
CA LEU A 142 -9.76 17.74 -1.43
C LEU A 142 -9.46 18.10 0.02
N SER A 143 -9.04 17.13 0.83
CA SER A 143 -8.76 17.35 2.25
C SER A 143 -7.66 18.40 2.47
N ILE A 144 -6.65 18.47 1.60
CA ILE A 144 -5.56 19.45 1.69
C ILE A 144 -5.85 20.75 0.91
N GLY A 145 -7.09 20.96 0.45
CA GLY A 145 -7.50 22.15 -0.28
C GLY A 145 -6.91 22.23 -1.69
N MET A 146 -6.75 21.10 -2.35
CA MET A 146 -6.48 20.99 -3.79
C MET A 146 -7.76 20.58 -4.52
N LYS A 147 -7.79 20.76 -5.85
CA LYS A 147 -8.85 20.20 -6.68
C LYS A 147 -8.73 18.67 -6.70
N GLY A 148 -9.85 17.96 -6.58
CA GLY A 148 -9.91 16.53 -6.79
C GLY A 148 -9.71 16.15 -8.26
N PHE A 149 -10.02 14.90 -8.59
CA PHE A 149 -10.07 14.42 -9.98
C PHE A 149 -11.07 15.22 -10.82
N ASP A 150 -10.73 15.48 -12.08
CA ASP A 150 -11.69 15.96 -13.08
C ASP A 150 -12.66 14.85 -13.50
N GLU A 151 -13.72 15.21 -14.23
CA GLU A 151 -14.77 14.28 -14.65
C GLU A 151 -14.23 13.10 -15.46
N ARG A 152 -13.24 13.31 -16.32
CA ARG A 152 -12.66 12.25 -17.17
C ARG A 152 -11.93 11.22 -16.32
N LEU A 153 -11.13 11.67 -15.36
CA LEU A 153 -10.45 10.78 -14.44
C LEU A 153 -11.43 10.11 -13.45
N GLN A 154 -12.52 10.77 -13.07
CA GLN A 154 -13.59 10.15 -12.27
C GLN A 154 -14.26 8.99 -13.04
N VAL A 155 -14.60 9.19 -14.31
CA VAL A 155 -15.16 8.14 -15.17
C VAL A 155 -14.18 6.98 -15.33
N ALA A 156 -12.92 7.27 -15.68
CA ALA A 156 -11.90 6.23 -15.84
C ALA A 156 -11.64 5.45 -14.54
N SER A 157 -11.63 6.13 -13.39
CA SER A 157 -11.52 5.49 -12.08
C SER A 157 -12.67 4.54 -11.82
N TRP A 158 -13.91 4.99 -12.06
CA TRP A 158 -15.08 4.14 -11.87
C TRP A 158 -15.09 2.93 -12.83
N GLU A 159 -14.80 3.14 -14.12
CA GLU A 159 -14.72 2.05 -15.10
C GLU A 159 -13.64 1.02 -14.71
N PHE A 160 -12.49 1.48 -14.21
CA PHE A 160 -11.42 0.62 -13.72
C PHE A 160 -11.87 -0.20 -12.51
N TRP A 161 -12.38 0.47 -11.47
CA TRP A 161 -12.62 -0.18 -10.18
C TRP A 161 -13.92 -0.97 -10.13
N SER A 162 -14.93 -0.64 -10.93
CA SER A 162 -16.13 -1.48 -11.09
C SER A 162 -15.80 -2.85 -11.71
N ARG A 163 -14.90 -2.88 -12.70
CA ARG A 163 -14.41 -4.13 -13.29
C ARG A 163 -13.47 -4.88 -12.36
N MET A 164 -12.59 -4.18 -11.64
CA MET A 164 -11.80 -4.81 -10.58
C MET A 164 -12.71 -5.46 -9.53
N ALA A 165 -13.76 -4.76 -9.09
CA ALA A 165 -14.69 -5.26 -8.07
C ALA A 165 -15.34 -6.59 -8.45
N ALA A 166 -15.66 -6.78 -9.73
CA ALA A 166 -16.21 -8.03 -10.25
C ALA A 166 -15.24 -9.24 -10.14
N LEU A 167 -13.95 -9.00 -9.91
CA LEU A 167 -12.95 -10.07 -9.70
C LEU A 167 -12.84 -10.51 -8.23
N PHE A 168 -13.35 -9.72 -7.28
CA PHE A 168 -13.22 -10.01 -5.85
C PHE A 168 -14.39 -10.84 -5.34
N GLU A 169 -14.09 -11.60 -4.28
CA GLU A 169 -15.05 -12.47 -3.61
C GLU A 169 -15.07 -12.20 -2.10
N ASN A 170 -16.27 -12.25 -1.54
CA ASN A 170 -16.50 -12.32 -0.10
C ASN A 170 -16.27 -13.77 0.36
N ALA A 171 -15.37 -13.94 1.32
CA ALA A 171 -14.88 -15.24 1.76
C ALA A 171 -15.63 -15.81 2.99
N GLY A 172 -16.74 -15.21 3.41
CA GLY A 172 -17.35 -15.55 4.70
C GLY A 172 -18.39 -16.68 4.72
N GLY A 173 -18.76 -17.25 3.58
CA GLY A 173 -19.73 -18.36 3.49
C GLY A 173 -19.09 -19.76 3.49
N GLU A 174 -19.93 -20.80 3.37
CA GLU A 174 -19.46 -22.15 3.00
C GLU A 174 -18.73 -22.13 1.65
N GLU A 175 -19.19 -21.25 0.76
CA GLU A 175 -18.57 -20.92 -0.52
C GLU A 175 -18.29 -19.42 -0.60
N ASN A 176 -17.25 -19.08 -1.35
CA ASN A 176 -16.96 -17.69 -1.73
C ASN A 176 -18.11 -17.15 -2.59
N LYS A 177 -18.50 -15.89 -2.35
CA LYS A 177 -19.54 -15.22 -3.13
C LYS A 177 -18.96 -14.01 -3.86
N PRO A 178 -19.41 -13.71 -5.09
CA PRO A 178 -19.09 -12.43 -5.73
C PRO A 178 -19.45 -11.25 -4.82
N LEU A 179 -18.70 -10.16 -4.91
CA LEU A 179 -19.09 -8.93 -4.22
C LEU A 179 -20.35 -8.33 -4.84
N GLU A 180 -21.21 -7.79 -3.99
CA GLU A 180 -22.47 -7.16 -4.41
C GLU A 180 -22.47 -5.67 -4.04
N GLY A 181 -23.24 -4.86 -4.77
CA GLY A 181 -23.50 -3.47 -4.40
C GLY A 181 -22.32 -2.50 -4.61
N PHE A 182 -21.38 -2.80 -5.51
CA PHE A 182 -20.39 -1.79 -5.91
C PHE A 182 -21.10 -0.57 -6.54
N PRO A 183 -20.74 0.68 -6.19
CA PRO A 183 -21.49 1.85 -6.65
C PRO A 183 -21.52 2.06 -8.17
N ALA A 184 -22.61 2.66 -8.66
CA ALA A 184 -22.89 2.80 -10.10
C ALA A 184 -22.13 3.93 -10.80
N ASP A 185 -21.49 4.83 -10.05
CA ASP A 185 -20.63 5.88 -10.58
C ASP A 185 -19.64 6.39 -9.51
N PHE A 186 -18.79 7.37 -9.87
CA PHE A 186 -17.79 7.95 -8.96
C PHE A 186 -18.43 8.75 -7.81
N ALA A 187 -19.60 9.35 -8.00
CA ALA A 187 -20.32 10.03 -6.93
C ALA A 187 -20.83 9.03 -5.90
N GLY A 188 -21.38 7.90 -6.36
CA GLY A 188 -21.77 6.75 -5.56
C GLY A 188 -20.61 6.15 -4.78
N ILE A 189 -19.40 6.09 -5.37
CA ILE A 189 -18.18 5.69 -4.66
C ILE A 189 -17.93 6.61 -3.45
N ASN A 190 -17.99 7.93 -3.63
CA ASN A 190 -17.77 8.86 -2.53
C ASN A 190 -18.89 8.77 -1.48
N ALA A 191 -20.15 8.66 -1.90
CA ALA A 191 -21.28 8.51 -1.00
C ALA A 191 -21.19 7.22 -0.17
N TYR A 192 -20.75 6.12 -0.78
CA TYR A 192 -20.52 4.85 -0.08
C TYR A 192 -19.41 4.99 0.97
N MET A 193 -18.30 5.65 0.62
CA MET A 193 -17.23 5.93 1.57
C MET A 193 -17.70 6.82 2.72
N ASP A 194 -18.48 7.86 2.44
CA ASP A 194 -19.01 8.74 3.48
C ASP A 194 -19.97 7.98 4.41
N TRP A 195 -20.82 7.09 3.88
CA TRP A 195 -21.66 6.21 4.70
C TRP A 195 -20.80 5.34 5.62
N TYR A 196 -19.86 4.58 5.05
CA TYR A 196 -19.03 3.64 5.81
C TYR A 196 -18.18 4.34 6.88
N GLU A 197 -17.64 5.53 6.59
CA GLU A 197 -16.81 6.30 7.52
C GLU A 197 -17.64 6.99 8.63
N ASN A 198 -18.95 7.21 8.40
CA ASN A 198 -19.88 7.82 9.36
C ASN A 198 -20.65 6.81 10.22
N GLU A 199 -20.48 5.50 9.99
CA GLU A 199 -21.14 4.42 10.74
C GLU A 199 -20.78 4.40 12.25
N ASN A 200 -19.88 5.28 12.70
CA ASN A 200 -19.42 5.39 14.09
C ASN A 200 -18.98 4.04 14.65
N TRP A 201 -18.03 3.39 13.96
CA TRP A 201 -17.47 2.10 14.35
C TRP A 201 -17.21 2.03 15.86
N PRO A 202 -17.69 0.98 16.55
CA PRO A 202 -17.42 0.80 17.97
C PRO A 202 -15.91 0.86 18.25
N SER A 203 -15.56 1.36 19.43
CA SER A 203 -14.17 1.43 19.86
C SER A 203 -13.49 0.08 19.66
N ASN A 204 -12.42 0.07 18.86
CA ASN A 204 -11.63 -1.11 18.58
C ASN A 204 -10.58 -1.26 19.69
N PRO A 205 -10.69 -2.23 20.62
CA PRO A 205 -9.72 -2.41 21.70
C PRO A 205 -8.30 -2.71 21.19
N MET A 206 -8.17 -3.18 19.94
CA MET A 206 -6.88 -3.43 19.30
C MET A 206 -6.36 -2.22 18.52
N GLY A 207 -7.09 -1.11 18.49
CA GLY A 207 -6.87 -0.03 17.54
C GLY A 207 -5.55 0.73 17.72
N ALA A 208 -5.14 0.97 18.97
CA ALA A 208 -3.85 1.59 19.25
C ALA A 208 -2.68 0.71 18.77
N GLN A 209 -2.81 -0.61 18.92
CA GLN A 209 -1.82 -1.59 18.49
C GLN A 209 -1.79 -1.68 16.96
N VAL A 210 -2.96 -1.73 16.32
CA VAL A 210 -3.15 -1.64 14.87
C VAL A 210 -2.39 -0.46 14.29
N ALA A 211 -2.63 0.74 14.82
CA ALA A 211 -2.01 1.94 14.28
C ALA A 211 -0.49 1.88 14.42
N ASP A 212 0.02 1.36 15.53
CA ASP A 212 1.46 1.22 15.74
C ASP A 212 2.12 0.28 14.73
N VAL A 213 1.59 -0.94 14.57
CA VAL A 213 2.20 -1.96 13.70
C VAL A 213 2.14 -1.60 12.22
N VAL A 214 1.12 -0.84 11.81
CA VAL A 214 0.99 -0.35 10.42
C VAL A 214 1.97 0.78 10.12
N LEU A 215 2.18 1.67 11.09
CA LEU A 215 3.06 2.84 10.94
C LEU A 215 4.53 2.48 11.02
N ARG A 216 4.86 1.45 11.79
CA ARG A 216 6.23 1.00 12.06
C ARG A 216 7.05 0.72 10.80
N PRO A 217 6.62 -0.08 9.81
CA PRO A 217 7.44 -0.36 8.63
C PRO A 217 7.79 0.90 7.83
N PHE A 218 6.87 1.87 7.73
CA PHE A 218 7.19 3.17 7.12
C PHE A 218 8.28 3.92 7.90
N ALA A 219 8.14 4.02 9.23
CA ALA A 219 9.11 4.68 10.08
C ALA A 219 10.49 3.99 10.02
N GLU A 220 10.55 2.66 10.12
CA GLU A 220 11.79 1.88 10.08
C GLU A 220 12.51 1.97 8.74
N ARG A 221 11.76 2.06 7.64
CA ARG A 221 12.33 2.10 6.29
C ARG A 221 12.97 3.45 5.98
N TYR A 222 12.34 4.55 6.41
CA TYR A 222 12.72 5.89 5.96
C TYR A 222 13.33 6.80 7.03
N PHE A 223 13.22 6.46 8.31
CA PHE A 223 13.66 7.32 9.40
C PHE A 223 14.61 6.60 10.36
N PRO A 224 15.65 7.28 10.89
CA PRO A 224 16.39 6.78 12.04
C PRO A 224 15.45 6.66 13.26
N THR A 225 15.76 5.76 14.19
CA THR A 225 14.92 5.44 15.35
C THR A 225 14.48 6.68 16.14
N LEU A 226 15.39 7.66 16.31
CA LEU A 226 15.10 8.92 17.03
C LEU A 226 14.02 9.78 16.36
N LEU A 227 13.78 9.60 15.06
CA LEU A 227 12.78 10.34 14.29
C LEU A 227 11.49 9.54 14.04
N HIS A 228 11.34 8.34 14.60
CA HIS A 228 10.10 7.55 14.49
C HIS A 228 8.86 8.29 15.02
N PRO A 229 8.92 9.08 16.12
CA PRO A 229 7.79 9.91 16.54
C PRO A 229 7.38 10.94 15.48
N LEU A 230 8.34 11.49 14.73
CA LEU A 230 8.04 12.41 13.63
C LEU A 230 7.36 11.68 12.47
N ALA A 231 7.85 10.49 12.09
CA ALA A 231 7.20 9.66 11.07
C ALA A 231 5.74 9.35 11.44
N LYS A 232 5.47 9.01 12.71
CA LYS A 232 4.11 8.81 13.22
C LYS A 232 3.24 10.06 13.07
N GLN A 233 3.77 11.23 13.40
CA GLN A 233 3.06 12.50 13.21
C GLN A 233 2.81 12.78 11.71
N MET A 234 3.77 12.49 10.84
CA MET A 234 3.62 12.66 9.39
C MET A 234 2.47 11.82 8.83
N VAL A 235 2.35 10.55 9.21
CA VAL A 235 1.24 9.71 8.73
C VAL A 235 -0.10 10.12 9.34
N THR A 236 -0.16 10.25 10.67
CA THR A 236 -1.40 10.59 11.38
C THR A 236 -1.96 11.96 11.00
N SER A 237 -1.12 12.89 10.52
CA SER A 237 -1.57 14.20 9.99
C SER A 237 -2.54 14.12 8.80
N LEU A 238 -2.59 12.97 8.12
CA LEU A 238 -3.45 12.70 6.97
C LEU A 238 -4.59 11.73 7.28
N TYR A 239 -4.78 11.36 8.55
CA TYR A 239 -5.95 10.59 8.97
C TYR A 239 -7.19 11.49 9.12
N PRO A 240 -8.37 10.97 8.74
CA PRO A 240 -9.65 11.57 9.07
C PRO A 240 -10.05 11.23 10.51
N ASP A 241 -11.06 11.93 11.01
CA ASP A 241 -11.49 11.89 12.41
C ASP A 241 -11.94 10.50 12.88
N PHE A 242 -12.67 9.76 12.03
CA PHE A 242 -13.18 8.43 12.39
C PHE A 242 -12.05 7.43 12.70
N VAL A 243 -10.87 7.57 12.07
CA VAL A 243 -9.72 6.71 12.34
C VAL A 243 -9.21 6.95 13.77
N PHE A 244 -9.17 8.19 14.23
CA PHE A 244 -8.79 8.48 15.61
C PHE A 244 -9.82 7.94 16.62
N ALA A 245 -11.11 8.11 16.31
CA ALA A 245 -12.20 7.64 17.15
C ALA A 245 -12.21 6.11 17.26
N ALA A 246 -12.20 5.41 16.13
CA ALA A 246 -12.25 3.95 16.09
C ALA A 246 -11.04 3.30 16.77
N HIS A 247 -9.84 3.88 16.59
CA HIS A 247 -8.60 3.28 17.10
C HIS A 247 -8.17 3.78 18.48
N GLY A 248 -8.83 4.80 19.03
CA GLY A 248 -8.44 5.41 20.30
C GLY A 248 -7.03 6.01 20.30
N ILE A 249 -6.53 6.45 19.14
CA ILE A 249 -5.18 7.03 19.01
C ILE A 249 -5.19 8.55 19.16
N LYS A 250 -4.15 9.09 19.76
CA LYS A 250 -4.00 10.54 19.94
C LYS A 250 -3.86 11.24 18.59
N ARG A 251 -4.60 12.33 18.43
CA ARG A 251 -4.48 13.24 17.28
C ARG A 251 -3.06 13.83 17.19
N PRO A 252 -2.56 14.10 15.96
CA PRO A 252 -1.28 14.77 15.78
C PRO A 252 -1.31 16.18 16.38
N ASN A 253 -0.13 16.74 16.63
CA ASN A 253 -0.04 18.15 17.01
C ASN A 253 -0.63 19.03 15.89
N PRO A 254 -1.57 19.96 16.16
CA PRO A 254 -2.22 20.74 15.11
C PRO A 254 -1.27 21.55 14.22
N ILE A 255 -0.15 22.02 14.77
CA ILE A 255 0.87 22.75 14.01
C ILE A 255 1.59 21.78 13.07
N ILE A 256 2.04 20.63 13.57
CA ILE A 256 2.68 19.60 12.75
C ILE A 256 1.71 19.13 11.65
N GLN A 257 0.43 18.91 11.99
CA GLN A 257 -0.59 18.53 11.03
C GLN A 257 -0.73 19.53 9.90
N ARG A 258 -0.80 20.83 10.21
CA ARG A 258 -0.84 21.89 9.18
C ARG A 258 0.40 21.89 8.32
N LEU A 259 1.59 21.77 8.92
CA LEU A 259 2.87 21.74 8.19
C LEU A 259 2.98 20.52 7.27
N VAL A 260 2.60 19.33 7.74
CA VAL A 260 2.62 18.10 6.93
C VAL A 260 1.65 18.21 5.77
N ARG A 261 0.43 18.69 6.00
CA ARG A 261 -0.58 18.89 4.94
C ARG A 261 -0.13 19.93 3.91
N ALA A 262 0.48 21.02 4.37
CA ALA A 262 1.04 22.04 3.49
C ALA A 262 2.23 21.51 2.67
N GLY A 263 3.13 20.76 3.31
CA GLY A 263 4.27 20.12 2.65
C GLY A 263 3.85 19.08 1.63
N PHE A 264 2.83 18.27 1.94
CA PHE A 264 2.25 17.30 1.01
C PHE A 264 1.61 17.99 -0.21
N LYS A 265 0.79 19.03 0.02
CA LYS A 265 0.24 19.89 -1.04
C LYS A 265 1.34 20.50 -1.91
N PHE A 266 2.38 21.04 -1.28
CA PHE A 266 3.53 21.60 -1.98
C PHE A 266 4.22 20.53 -2.84
N GLY A 267 4.47 19.34 -2.31
CA GLY A 267 5.06 18.23 -3.06
C GLY A 267 4.26 17.84 -4.29
N LEU A 268 2.93 17.71 -4.17
CA LEU A 268 2.04 17.43 -5.31
C LEU A 268 2.07 18.55 -6.35
N VAL A 269 1.98 19.82 -5.92
CA VAL A 269 2.05 20.97 -6.83
C VAL A 269 3.40 21.02 -7.56
N MET A 270 4.50 20.79 -6.87
CA MET A 270 5.83 20.73 -7.46
C MET A 270 5.92 19.61 -8.50
N SER A 271 5.42 18.41 -8.18
CA SER A 271 5.42 17.27 -9.09
C SER A 271 4.58 17.54 -10.34
N GLU A 272 3.35 18.03 -10.17
CA GLU A 272 2.38 18.19 -11.26
C GLU A 272 2.66 19.41 -12.14
N LYS A 273 3.08 20.54 -11.56
CA LYS A 273 3.17 21.81 -12.30
C LYS A 273 4.58 22.19 -12.73
N ILE A 274 5.61 21.72 -12.02
CA ILE A 274 6.97 22.26 -12.17
C ILE A 274 7.97 21.18 -12.62
N ALA A 275 8.04 20.07 -11.88
CA ALA A 275 8.89 18.94 -12.23
C ALA A 275 8.44 18.34 -13.56
N PRO A 276 9.36 17.83 -14.39
CA PRO A 276 8.95 17.17 -15.62
C PRO A 276 8.34 15.80 -15.27
N ASP A 277 7.38 15.36 -16.09
CA ASP A 277 6.71 14.09 -15.90
C ASP A 277 7.72 12.93 -15.96
N PRO A 278 7.57 11.90 -15.10
CA PRO A 278 8.41 10.71 -15.14
C PRO A 278 8.29 10.01 -16.50
N GLU A 279 9.41 9.49 -17.01
CA GLU A 279 9.39 8.67 -18.25
C GLU A 279 9.13 7.20 -17.95
N LEU A 280 9.52 6.77 -16.75
CA LEU A 280 9.32 5.42 -16.24
C LEU A 280 8.32 5.45 -15.09
N SER A 281 7.42 4.48 -15.10
CA SER A 281 6.52 4.17 -14.01
C SER A 281 7.26 3.43 -12.87
N LEU A 282 6.67 3.41 -11.68
CA LEU A 282 7.26 2.70 -10.54
C LEU A 282 7.46 1.19 -10.81
N PRO A 283 6.54 0.45 -11.46
CA PRO A 283 6.78 -0.94 -11.87
C PRO A 283 7.98 -1.12 -12.81
N GLU A 284 8.20 -0.19 -13.75
CA GLU A 284 9.37 -0.22 -14.64
C GLU A 284 10.67 0.01 -13.85
N ILE A 285 10.67 0.98 -12.94
CA ILE A 285 11.81 1.23 -12.03
C ILE A 285 12.10 0.00 -11.18
N HIS A 286 11.07 -0.69 -10.68
CA HIS A 286 11.20 -1.93 -9.91
C HIS A 286 11.82 -3.06 -10.73
N ARG A 287 11.42 -3.22 -11.99
CA ARG A 287 12.00 -4.23 -12.89
C ARG A 287 13.47 -3.94 -13.18
N GLN A 288 13.81 -2.71 -13.57
CA GLN A 288 15.20 -2.29 -13.81
C GLN A 288 16.07 -2.49 -12.58
N ARG A 289 15.61 -2.05 -11.40
CA ARG A 289 16.35 -2.22 -10.15
C ARG A 289 16.58 -3.71 -9.81
N LYS A 290 15.59 -4.57 -10.08
CA LYS A 290 15.71 -6.01 -9.86
C LYS A 290 16.77 -6.62 -10.79
N GLU A 291 16.82 -6.21 -12.05
CA GLU A 291 17.83 -6.65 -13.01
C GLU A 291 19.24 -6.19 -12.59
N GLU A 292 19.37 -4.94 -12.14
CA GLU A 292 20.67 -4.36 -11.76
C GLU A 292 21.20 -4.84 -10.40
N THR A 293 20.31 -5.04 -9.43
CA THR A 293 20.70 -5.23 -8.01
C THR A 293 20.16 -6.52 -7.39
N GLY A 294 19.36 -7.30 -8.13
CA GLY A 294 18.63 -8.45 -7.60
C GLY A 294 17.45 -8.09 -6.69
N ARG A 295 17.15 -6.80 -6.48
CA ARG A 295 16.15 -6.33 -5.51
C ARG A 295 15.11 -5.40 -6.14
N VAL A 296 13.86 -5.58 -5.73
CA VAL A 296 12.74 -4.73 -6.17
C VAL A 296 12.64 -3.44 -5.37
N ARG A 297 12.89 -3.49 -4.05
CA ARG A 297 12.74 -2.37 -3.11
C ARG A 297 14.10 -1.78 -2.70
N PRO A 298 14.15 -0.48 -2.35
CA PRO A 298 15.37 0.11 -1.82
C PRO A 298 15.65 -0.43 -0.41
N LEU A 299 16.92 -0.42 -0.02
CA LEU A 299 17.33 -0.78 1.33
C LEU A 299 16.64 0.12 2.38
N THR A 300 16.18 -0.50 3.47
CA THR A 300 15.73 0.20 4.68
C THR A 300 16.87 1.01 5.29
N TRP A 301 16.53 1.98 6.13
CA TRP A 301 17.53 2.75 6.88
C TRP A 301 18.47 1.84 7.68
N ARG A 302 17.94 0.79 8.33
CA ARG A 302 18.76 -0.20 9.07
C ARG A 302 19.70 -0.97 8.14
N GLU A 303 19.21 -1.49 7.01
CA GLU A 303 20.06 -2.23 6.08
C GLU A 303 21.14 -1.34 5.44
N LYS A 304 20.81 -0.08 5.15
CA LYS A 304 21.82 0.92 4.71
C LYS A 304 22.89 1.11 5.76
N LYS A 305 22.50 1.27 7.04
CA LYS A 305 23.45 1.42 8.15
C LYS A 305 24.32 0.16 8.33
N THR A 306 23.72 -1.03 8.35
CA THR A 306 24.45 -2.30 8.49
C THR A 306 25.42 -2.51 7.33
N ARG A 307 24.99 -2.22 6.10
CA ARG A 307 25.87 -2.29 4.92
C ARG A 307 27.01 -1.27 4.98
N ALA A 308 26.73 -0.03 5.36
CA ALA A 308 27.77 0.99 5.54
C ALA A 308 28.79 0.56 6.60
N HIS A 309 28.36 -0.05 7.71
CA HIS A 309 29.27 -0.63 8.70
C HIS A 309 30.07 -1.82 8.15
N ALA A 310 29.44 -2.71 7.36
CA ALA A 310 30.11 -3.82 6.70
C ALA A 310 31.18 -3.34 5.71
N ASP A 311 30.86 -2.34 4.89
CA ASP A 311 31.78 -1.72 3.92
C ASP A 311 32.93 -0.98 4.63
N ILE A 312 32.69 -0.35 5.79
CA ILE A 312 33.74 0.25 6.63
C ILE A 312 34.63 -0.83 7.26
N SER A 313 34.06 -1.94 7.73
CA SER A 313 34.84 -3.07 8.28
C SER A 313 35.61 -3.85 7.23
N ALA A 314 35.18 -3.81 5.96
CA ALA A 314 35.87 -4.38 4.81
C ALA A 314 36.94 -3.44 4.22
N CYS A 315 37.11 -2.24 4.78
CA CYS A 315 38.13 -1.30 4.36
C CYS A 315 39.52 -1.81 4.82
N PRO A 316 40.52 -1.96 3.92
CA PRO A 316 41.81 -2.61 4.22
C PRO A 316 42.65 -1.96 5.32
N VAL A 317 42.25 -0.78 5.80
CA VAL A 317 42.95 0.00 6.83
C VAL A 317 42.49 -0.37 8.25
N HIS A 318 41.43 -1.19 8.39
CA HIS A 318 40.86 -1.59 9.69
C HIS A 318 40.73 -3.10 9.91
N ALA A 319 41.39 -3.93 9.08
CA ALA A 319 41.50 -5.35 9.34
C ALA A 319 42.44 -5.60 10.54
N VAL A 320 41.94 -5.41 11.76
CA VAL A 320 42.54 -6.00 12.95
C VAL A 320 42.12 -7.46 13.00
N ASP A 321 43.13 -8.31 12.88
CA ASP A 321 43.07 -9.76 12.94
C ASP A 321 42.26 -10.22 14.17
N THR A 322 41.12 -10.86 13.92
CA THR A 322 40.34 -11.55 14.96
C THR A 322 40.15 -13.00 14.53
N SER A 323 41.26 -13.69 14.35
CA SER A 323 41.34 -15.14 14.36
C SER A 323 41.22 -15.67 15.79
N ALA A 324 40.00 -15.70 16.36
CA ALA A 324 39.67 -16.60 17.49
C ALA A 324 38.16 -16.66 17.76
N SER A 325 37.66 -17.88 18.00
CA SER A 325 36.31 -18.27 18.45
C SER A 325 35.22 -18.43 17.37
N ALA A 326 35.40 -19.46 16.53
CA ALA A 326 34.27 -20.20 15.98
C ALA A 326 34.20 -21.55 16.70
N GLN A 327 33.16 -21.79 17.50
CA GLN A 327 32.61 -23.11 17.84
C GLN A 327 31.31 -23.00 18.66
N GLY A 328 30.21 -23.57 18.12
CA GLY A 328 28.92 -23.86 18.77
C GLY A 328 27.90 -22.71 18.73
N GLU A 329 26.64 -22.86 18.32
CA GLU A 329 25.79 -24.02 18.07
C GLU A 329 24.71 -23.66 17.03
N THR A 330 24.55 -24.56 16.08
CA THR A 330 23.48 -24.63 15.07
C THR A 330 22.40 -25.59 15.56
N SER A 331 21.15 -25.15 15.72
CA SER A 331 19.93 -25.99 15.57
C SER A 331 18.68 -25.20 15.95
N ALA A 332 17.99 -24.62 14.96
CA ALA A 332 16.55 -24.26 15.06
C ALA A 332 15.92 -23.81 13.71
N THR A 333 16.71 -23.61 12.65
CA THR A 333 16.27 -22.93 11.41
C THR A 333 15.74 -23.84 10.31
N THR A 334 15.80 -25.17 10.46
CA THR A 334 15.50 -26.10 9.35
C THR A 334 14.03 -26.51 9.21
N ALA A 335 13.13 -26.13 10.14
CA ALA A 335 11.72 -26.55 10.08
C ALA A 335 10.76 -25.52 9.42
N VAL A 336 11.20 -24.27 9.22
CA VAL A 336 10.35 -23.20 8.65
C VAL A 336 10.58 -23.01 7.15
N ASP A 337 11.76 -23.38 6.64
CA ASP A 337 12.11 -23.27 5.22
C ASP A 337 11.42 -24.33 4.34
N GLU A 338 10.91 -25.42 4.92
CA GLU A 338 10.31 -26.51 4.14
C GLU A 338 8.85 -26.22 3.71
N ALA A 339 8.10 -25.42 4.48
CA ALA A 339 6.73 -25.02 4.16
C ALA A 339 6.64 -23.91 3.09
N ASP A 340 7.65 -23.05 2.99
CA ASP A 340 7.70 -21.95 2.01
C ASP A 340 8.21 -22.44 0.63
N ARG A 341 8.81 -23.64 0.58
CA ARG A 341 9.26 -24.32 -0.64
C ARG A 341 8.11 -25.05 -1.35
N THR A 342 7.22 -25.69 -0.59
CA THR A 342 6.07 -26.42 -1.17
C THR A 342 5.07 -25.49 -1.86
N LEU A 343 4.95 -24.23 -1.44
CA LEU A 343 4.12 -23.22 -2.11
C LEU A 343 4.71 -22.68 -3.43
N ARG A 344 6.01 -22.88 -3.68
CA ARG A 344 6.66 -22.47 -4.94
C ARG A 344 6.57 -23.52 -6.03
N GLU A 345 6.45 -24.80 -5.67
CA GLU A 345 6.41 -25.90 -6.65
C GLU A 345 5.00 -26.24 -7.14
N VAL A 346 3.95 -25.87 -6.39
CA VAL A 346 2.54 -26.07 -6.83
C VAL A 346 2.02 -24.92 -7.72
N GLY A 347 2.78 -23.83 -7.86
CA GLY A 347 2.44 -22.68 -8.71
C GLY A 347 2.97 -22.75 -10.16
N ALA A 348 3.61 -23.86 -10.52
CA ALA A 348 4.11 -24.13 -11.87
C ALA A 348 3.46 -25.41 -12.41
N SER A 349 2.17 -25.34 -12.69
CA SER A 349 1.43 -26.28 -13.55
C SER A 349 0.27 -25.53 -14.19
#